data_AF-A0A0P7JD17-F1
#
_entry.id   AF-A0A0P7JD17-F1
#
_cell.length_a   1.000
_cell.length_b   1.000
_cell.length_c   1.000
_cell.angle_alpha   90.00
_cell.angle_beta   90.00
_cell.angle_gamma   90.00
#
_symmetry.space_group_name_H-M   'P 1'
#
loop_
_entity.id
_entity.type
_entity.pdbx_description
1 polymer ?
#
loop_
_entity_poly.entity_id
_entity_poly.type
_entity_poly.pdbx_seq_one_letter_code
_entity_poly.pdbx_strand_id
1 'polypeptide(L)'
;MKKMLLTTTLIALSAGAFAADHIERQVYQDPGFEKKRAKAVKMLEARGYKVVDVDADDHMGKPALDVEAFKGNQEYDIKLSYPDLQILKERPDRN
;
A
#
# COMPACT_ATOMS: atom_id res chain seq x y z
N MET A 1 -44.44 27.17 -17.77
CA MET A 1 -43.95 26.52 -16.52
C MET A 1 -42.49 26.12 -16.72
N LYS A 2 -41.57 26.64 -15.89
CA LYS A 2 -40.15 26.24 -15.85
C LYS A 2 -40.03 24.84 -15.25
N LYS A 3 -39.34 23.89 -15.91
CA LYS A 3 -38.73 22.68 -15.28
C LYS A 3 -37.51 22.25 -16.12
N MET A 4 -36.35 22.81 -15.82
CA MET A 4 -35.20 22.14 -15.16
C MET A 4 -34.62 20.99 -15.98
N LEU A 5 -33.64 21.32 -16.83
CA LEU A 5 -32.65 20.36 -17.32
C LEU A 5 -31.74 20.00 -16.15
N LEU A 6 -31.87 18.78 -15.63
CA LEU A 6 -30.87 18.20 -14.73
C LEU A 6 -29.64 17.87 -15.56
N THR A 7 -28.59 18.67 -15.38
CA THR A 7 -27.25 18.32 -15.83
C THR A 7 -26.76 17.18 -14.95
N THR A 8 -26.80 15.95 -15.47
CA THR A 8 -26.12 14.81 -14.84
C THR A 8 -24.63 14.95 -15.06
N THR A 9 -23.93 15.52 -14.08
CA THR A 9 -22.49 15.41 -13.96
C THR A 9 -22.15 13.95 -13.69
N LEU A 10 -21.66 13.24 -14.70
CA LEU A 10 -20.99 11.96 -14.54
C LEU A 10 -19.69 12.21 -13.76
N ILE A 11 -19.69 11.90 -12.46
CA ILE A 11 -18.46 11.71 -11.72
C ILE A 11 -17.87 10.40 -12.25
N ALA A 12 -16.83 10.50 -13.08
CA ALA A 12 -16.06 9.36 -13.53
C ALA A 12 -15.30 8.77 -12.33
N LEU A 13 -15.97 7.86 -11.63
CA LEU A 13 -15.39 7.03 -10.60
C LEU A 13 -14.43 6.06 -11.29
N SER A 14 -13.12 6.34 -11.18
CA SER A 14 -12.10 5.53 -11.83
C SER A 14 -12.10 4.12 -11.21
N ALA A 15 -12.25 3.09 -12.05
CA ALA A 15 -12.26 1.70 -11.62
C ALA A 15 -10.99 1.29 -10.83
N GLY A 16 -9.90 2.03 -10.99
CA GLY A 16 -8.64 1.83 -10.26
C GLY A 16 -8.73 2.15 -8.76
N ALA A 17 -9.48 3.19 -8.35
CA ALA A 17 -9.60 3.54 -6.94
C ALA A 17 -10.38 2.46 -6.14
N PHE A 18 -11.48 1.95 -6.71
CA PHE A 18 -12.19 0.79 -6.14
C PHE A 18 -11.35 -0.48 -6.18
N ALA A 19 -10.40 -0.57 -7.11
CA ALA A 19 -9.52 -1.71 -7.22
C ALA A 19 -8.49 -1.76 -6.05
N ALA A 20 -7.89 -0.61 -5.73
CA ALA A 20 -6.99 -0.49 -4.58
C ALA A 20 -7.73 -0.78 -3.25
N ASP A 21 -8.88 -0.13 -3.03
CA ASP A 21 -9.68 -0.27 -1.80
C ASP A 21 -10.08 -1.72 -1.47
N HIS A 22 -10.35 -2.56 -2.47
CA HIS A 22 -10.70 -3.96 -2.22
C HIS A 22 -9.47 -4.83 -1.92
N ILE A 23 -8.32 -4.54 -2.54
CA ILE A 23 -7.07 -5.28 -2.32
C ILE A 23 -6.57 -4.99 -0.90
N GLU A 24 -6.51 -3.73 -0.50
CA GLU A 24 -6.10 -3.34 0.85
C GLU A 24 -6.99 -4.02 1.90
N ARG A 25 -8.31 -3.96 1.70
CA ARG A 25 -9.27 -4.61 2.59
C ARG A 25 -9.05 -6.12 2.67
N GLN A 26 -8.77 -6.78 1.54
CA GLN A 26 -8.47 -8.22 1.52
C GLN A 26 -7.22 -8.55 2.34
N VAL A 27 -6.18 -7.73 2.24
CA VAL A 27 -4.94 -7.90 3.02
C VAL A 27 -5.20 -7.70 4.51
N TYR A 28 -5.90 -6.64 4.91
CA TYR A 28 -6.26 -6.41 6.32
C TYR A 28 -7.19 -7.48 6.90
N GLN A 29 -8.02 -8.12 6.06
CA GLN A 29 -8.90 -9.22 6.48
C GLN A 29 -8.20 -10.58 6.57
N ASP A 30 -6.95 -10.71 6.09
CA ASP A 30 -6.17 -11.93 6.25
C ASP A 30 -5.89 -12.18 7.75
N PRO A 31 -6.34 -13.29 8.34
CA PRO A 31 -6.11 -13.59 9.76
C PRO A 31 -4.62 -13.64 10.16
N GLY A 32 -3.74 -13.85 9.19
CA GLY A 32 -2.30 -13.84 9.38
C GLY A 32 -1.62 -12.50 9.10
N PHE A 33 -2.36 -11.42 8.84
CA PHE A 33 -1.81 -10.10 8.50
C PHE A 33 -0.78 -9.63 9.53
N GLU A 34 -1.15 -9.54 10.81
CA GLU A 34 -0.25 -9.08 11.88
C GLU A 34 1.04 -9.90 11.99
N LYS A 35 0.95 -11.22 11.82
CA LYS A 35 2.12 -12.10 11.82
C LYS A 35 3.04 -11.83 10.63
N LYS A 36 2.48 -11.57 9.44
CA LYS A 36 3.25 -11.27 8.23
C LYS A 36 3.83 -9.86 8.28
N ARG A 37 3.09 -8.88 8.80
CA ARG A 37 3.56 -7.52 9.10
C ARG A 37 4.76 -7.56 10.04
N ALA A 38 4.66 -8.28 11.15
CA ALA A 38 5.79 -8.45 12.08
C ALA A 38 7.00 -9.16 11.44
N LYS A 39 6.77 -10.11 10.52
CA LYS A 39 7.85 -10.76 9.75
C LYS A 39 8.52 -9.78 8.78
N ALA A 40 7.74 -8.92 8.12
CA ALA A 40 8.26 -7.87 7.23
C ALA A 40 9.17 -6.90 7.98
N VAL A 41 8.71 -6.42 9.14
CA VAL A 41 9.50 -5.55 10.03
C VAL A 41 10.84 -6.20 10.38
N LYS A 42 10.83 -7.43 10.92
CA LYS A 42 12.06 -8.15 11.29
C LYS A 42 13.02 -8.37 10.13
N MET A 43 12.49 -8.66 8.94
CA MET A 43 13.29 -8.85 7.73
C MET A 43 14.00 -7.55 7.33
N LEU A 44 13.31 -6.41 7.41
CA LEU A 44 13.88 -5.11 7.06
C LEU A 44 14.86 -4.62 8.14
N GLU A 45 14.54 -4.82 9.42
CA GLU A 45 15.46 -4.56 10.53
C GLU A 45 16.77 -5.34 10.39
N ALA A 46 16.70 -6.63 10.03
CA ALA A 46 17.89 -7.44 9.75
C ALA A 46 18.72 -6.92 8.56
N ARG A 47 18.12 -6.12 7.66
CA ARG A 47 18.79 -5.44 6.54
C ARG A 47 19.26 -4.02 6.91
N GLY A 48 19.15 -3.62 8.17
CA GLY A 48 19.62 -2.34 8.69
C GLY A 48 18.62 -1.19 8.54
N TYR A 49 17.33 -1.48 8.34
CA TYR A 49 16.28 -0.47 8.33
C TYR A 49 15.68 -0.27 9.72
N LYS A 50 15.31 0.97 10.04
CA LYS A 50 14.37 1.32 11.09
C LYS A 50 13.00 1.51 10.43
N VAL A 51 12.13 0.53 10.56
CA VAL A 51 10.77 0.60 10.00
C VAL A 51 9.91 1.55 10.84
N VAL A 52 9.20 2.44 10.16
CA VAL A 52 8.28 3.42 10.77
C VAL A 52 6.85 2.94 10.64
N ASP A 53 6.45 2.57 9.42
CA ASP A 53 5.13 2.03 9.17
C ASP A 53 5.13 0.91 8.13
N VAL A 54 4.09 0.08 8.19
CA VAL A 54 3.82 -1.01 7.26
C VAL A 54 2.30 -1.11 7.08
N ASP A 55 1.82 -0.72 5.92
CA ASP A 55 0.41 -0.74 5.57
C ASP A 55 0.11 -1.70 4.43
N ALA A 56 -1.14 -2.14 4.34
CA ALA A 56 -1.62 -2.82 3.14
C ALA A 56 -1.74 -1.82 2.00
N ASP A 57 -1.35 -2.25 0.80
CA ASP A 57 -1.42 -1.46 -0.42
C ASP A 57 -1.58 -2.41 -1.63
N ASP A 58 -1.70 -1.85 -2.82
CA ASP A 58 -1.55 -2.57 -4.07
C ASP A 58 -0.25 -2.20 -4.81
N HIS A 59 0.30 -3.17 -5.52
CA HIS A 59 1.36 -2.92 -6.49
C HIS A 59 0.97 -3.51 -7.84
N MET A 60 0.59 -2.62 -8.77
CA MET A 60 0.11 -3.00 -10.11
C MET A 60 -1.11 -3.94 -10.03
N GLY A 61 -2.05 -3.63 -9.12
CA GLY A 61 -3.27 -4.42 -8.93
C GLY A 61 -3.06 -5.77 -8.25
N LYS A 62 -1.95 -5.93 -7.52
CA LYS A 62 -1.67 -7.12 -6.70
C LYS A 62 -1.46 -6.72 -5.24
N PRO A 63 -1.87 -7.56 -4.27
CA PRO A 63 -1.61 -7.33 -2.86
C PRO A 63 -0.13 -7.04 -2.56
N ALA A 64 0.11 -5.95 -1.87
CA ALA A 64 1.42 -5.52 -1.44
C ALA A 64 1.38 -4.97 -0.01
N LEU A 65 2.57 -4.73 0.54
CA LEU A 65 2.75 -3.88 1.70
C LEU A 65 3.55 -2.65 1.27
N ASP A 66 3.06 -1.48 1.63
CA ASP A 66 3.84 -0.24 1.58
C ASP A 66 4.58 -0.06 2.90
N VAL A 67 5.85 0.31 2.82
CA VAL A 67 6.72 0.38 3.99
C VAL A 67 7.52 1.67 3.96
N GLU A 68 7.30 2.49 4.97
CA GLU A 68 8.12 3.64 5.30
C GLU A 68 9.22 3.19 6.26
N ALA A 69 10.48 3.38 5.87
CA ALA A 69 11.61 3.00 6.71
C ALA A 69 12.84 3.88 6.49
N PHE A 70 13.67 3.99 7.52
CA PHE A 70 14.93 4.72 7.47
C PHE A 70 16.12 3.78 7.43
N LYS A 71 17.15 4.11 6.65
CA LYS A 71 18.49 3.51 6.78
C LYS A 71 19.50 4.65 7.00
N GLY A 72 19.98 4.76 8.23
CA GLY A 72 20.69 5.97 8.68
C GLY A 72 19.73 7.16 8.71
N ASN A 73 20.10 8.25 8.04
CA ASN A 73 19.28 9.47 7.93
C ASN A 73 18.46 9.54 6.64
N GLN A 74 18.47 8.49 5.81
CA GLN A 74 17.74 8.44 4.55
C GLN A 74 16.47 7.62 4.72
N GLU A 75 15.33 8.23 4.39
CA GLU A 75 14.03 7.57 4.27
C GLU A 75 13.94 6.78 2.96
N TYR A 76 13.22 5.67 2.99
CA TYR A 76 13.01 4.77 1.86
C TYR A 76 11.53 4.43 1.74
N ASP A 77 11.05 4.50 0.51
CA ASP A 77 9.81 3.89 0.05
C ASP A 77 10.14 2.46 -0.40
N ILE A 78 9.61 1.49 0.35
CA ILE A 78 9.79 0.07 0.09
C ILE A 78 8.43 -0.56 -0.14
N LYS A 79 8.28 -1.28 -1.26
CA LYS A 79 7.12 -2.15 -1.50
C LYS A 79 7.51 -3.60 -1.39
N LEU A 80 6.73 -4.35 -0.62
CA LEU A 80 6.86 -5.81 -0.48
C LEU A 80 5.65 -6.49 -1.11
N SER A 81 5.85 -7.65 -1.76
CA SER A 81 4.75 -8.49 -2.19
C SER A 81 3.99 -9.05 -0.97
N TYR A 82 2.68 -9.22 -1.06
CA TYR A 82 1.92 -9.94 -0.04
C TYR A 82 1.33 -11.23 -0.62
N PRO A 83 1.42 -12.40 0.07
CA PRO A 83 1.94 -12.62 1.42
C PRO A 83 3.44 -12.97 1.50
N ASP A 84 4.14 -13.09 0.37
CA ASP A 84 5.48 -13.71 0.32
C ASP A 84 6.63 -12.80 0.82
N LEU A 85 6.37 -11.50 0.94
CA LEU A 85 7.30 -10.47 1.41
C LEU A 85 8.57 -10.30 0.55
N GLN A 86 8.49 -10.62 -0.75
CA GLN A 86 9.54 -10.28 -1.71
C GLN A 86 9.62 -8.77 -1.91
N ILE A 87 10.82 -8.21 -2.00
CA ILE A 87 11.00 -6.78 -2.26
C ILE A 87 10.66 -6.49 -3.73
N LEU A 88 9.61 -5.72 -3.96
CA LEU A 88 9.16 -5.28 -5.28
C LEU A 88 9.77 -3.92 -5.65
N LYS A 89 9.94 -3.05 -4.65
CA LYS A 89 10.56 -1.72 -4.77
C LYS A 89 11.35 -1.40 -3.50
N GLU A 90 12.49 -0.77 -3.67
CA GLU A 90 13.33 -0.27 -2.58
C GLU A 90 14.09 0.95 -3.11
N ARG A 91 13.62 2.15 -2.80
CA ARG A 91 14.23 3.40 -3.29
C ARG A 91 14.28 4.44 -2.18
N PRO A 92 15.34 5.27 -2.12
CA PRO A 92 15.33 6.45 -1.28
C PRO A 92 14.10 7.30 -1.60
N ASP A 93 13.36 7.71 -0.58
CA ASP A 93 12.30 8.69 -0.78
C ASP A 93 12.94 10.03 -1.17
N ARG A 94 12.35 10.67 -2.18
CA ARG A 94 12.80 11.95 -2.70
C ARG A 94 11.69 12.96 -2.41
N ASN A 95 11.89 13.75 -1.36
CA ASN A 95 11.14 14.98 -1.12
C ASN A 95 11.19 15.92 -2.34
#